data_AF-A0A925XI13-F1
#
_entry.id   AF-A0A925XI13-F1
#
_cell.length_a   1.000
_cell.length_b   1.000
_cell.length_c   1.000
_cell.angle_alpha   90.00
_cell.angle_beta   90.00
_cell.angle_gamma   90.00
#
_symmetry.space_group_name_H-M   'P 1'
#
loop_
_entity.id
_entity.type
_entity.pdbx_description
1 polymer ?
#
loop_
_entity_poly.entity_id
_entity_poly.type
_entity_poly.pdbx_seq_one_letter_code
_entity_poly.pdbx_strand_id
1 'polypeptide(L)'
;NWSTTLETMRALEGHRGHLTHIQFHSYAGDPDDQATFGSRVPELAEYVNSHPNLTVDVGQVMFGQTCSMTGDGPLGHYLHRVLGGKWFSCDGEQECGCGIAPITYKRKSLVHALQWAIGLEWYLLVDDPWRVAMSTDHPNGASFLAYPQIIALLMDRTRRAEVLATLPEAVRTRCVLPDLTREYTLHEIAIITRASPAKMLGLSHKGHLGPGADADVTIYTPGDDIERMFELPRFVLKSGEVLIEQGEVRRSVDGTTLHVSPDYDEAAVPSIREWFEAHYTVQFRNYPMQEEEFLGTRTAVPVASL
;
A
#
# COMPACT_ATOMS: atom_id res chain seq x y z
N ASN A 1 16.64 6.90 -6.45
CA ASN A 1 16.58 5.46 -6.11
C ASN A 1 15.88 4.62 -7.19
N TRP A 2 15.23 5.22 -8.19
CA TRP A 2 14.49 4.50 -9.24
C TRP A 2 15.30 3.40 -9.97
N SER A 3 16.61 3.60 -10.18
CA SER A 3 17.46 2.61 -10.84
C SER A 3 17.58 1.32 -10.03
N THR A 4 17.74 1.41 -8.71
CA THR A 4 17.71 0.25 -7.80
C THR A 4 16.40 -0.50 -7.94
N THR A 5 15.27 0.20 -7.98
CA THR A 5 13.94 -0.37 -8.14
C THR A 5 13.81 -1.13 -9.47
N LEU A 6 14.30 -0.56 -10.56
CA LEU A 6 14.29 -1.21 -11.87
C LEU A 6 15.16 -2.47 -11.88
N GLU A 7 16.36 -2.42 -11.29
CA GLU A 7 17.21 -3.61 -11.16
C GLU A 7 16.59 -4.68 -10.27
N THR A 8 15.89 -4.30 -9.19
CA THR A 8 15.11 -5.25 -8.37
C THR A 8 14.01 -5.93 -9.19
N MET A 9 13.28 -5.18 -10.02
CA MET A 9 12.27 -5.76 -10.91
C MET A 9 12.89 -6.72 -11.93
N ARG A 10 14.07 -6.39 -12.47
CA ARG A 10 14.83 -7.26 -13.41
C ARG A 10 15.34 -8.52 -12.75
N ALA A 11 15.81 -8.43 -11.51
CA ALA A 11 16.31 -9.55 -10.72
C ALA A 11 15.23 -10.60 -10.39
N LEU A 12 13.96 -10.28 -10.59
CA LEU A 12 12.88 -11.27 -10.51
C LEU A 12 12.89 -12.26 -11.68
N GLU A 13 13.59 -11.97 -12.79
CA GLU A 13 13.81 -12.91 -13.90
C GLU A 13 12.52 -13.61 -14.42
N GLY A 14 11.39 -12.89 -14.40
CA GLY A 14 10.08 -13.39 -14.82
C GLY A 14 9.24 -14.06 -13.72
N HIS A 15 9.78 -14.25 -12.51
CA HIS A 15 9.02 -14.67 -11.34
C HIS A 15 7.97 -13.63 -10.95
N ARG A 16 6.86 -14.09 -10.35
CA ARG A 16 5.79 -13.20 -9.87
C ARG A 16 6.33 -12.30 -8.77
N GLY A 17 6.09 -10.99 -8.90
CA GLY A 17 6.51 -10.00 -7.92
C GLY A 17 5.40 -9.03 -7.57
N HIS A 18 5.33 -8.65 -6.31
CA HIS A 18 4.54 -7.52 -5.84
C HIS A 18 5.48 -6.49 -5.21
N LEU A 19 5.45 -5.26 -5.72
CA LEU A 19 6.26 -4.18 -5.17
C LEU A 19 5.34 -3.22 -4.41
N THR A 20 5.50 -3.21 -3.09
CA THR A 20 4.69 -2.38 -2.21
C THR A 20 5.16 -0.94 -2.19
N HIS A 21 4.22 -0.03 -1.94
CA HIS A 21 4.44 1.40 -1.74
C HIS A 21 5.46 2.02 -2.74
N ILE A 22 5.29 1.67 -4.02
CA ILE A 22 6.28 1.88 -5.08
C ILE A 22 6.61 3.36 -5.32
N GLN A 23 5.71 4.26 -4.92
CA GLN A 23 5.92 5.70 -4.94
C GLN A 23 7.22 6.10 -4.23
N PHE A 24 7.57 5.48 -3.09
CA PHE A 24 8.80 5.77 -2.35
C PHE A 24 10.08 5.31 -3.06
N HIS A 25 9.94 4.49 -4.09
CA HIS A 25 11.01 3.85 -4.84
C HIS A 25 11.14 4.40 -6.27
N SER A 26 10.51 5.56 -6.54
CA SER A 26 10.38 6.11 -7.90
C SER A 26 11.06 7.47 -8.06
N TYR A 27 12.05 7.77 -7.24
CA TYR A 27 12.68 9.08 -7.16
C TYR A 27 13.90 9.20 -8.06
N ALA A 28 13.90 10.26 -8.88
CA ALA A 28 15.04 10.76 -9.62
C ALA A 28 15.96 11.62 -8.74
N GLY A 29 17.07 12.06 -9.33
CA GLY A 29 17.98 13.02 -8.72
C GLY A 29 19.18 12.38 -8.04
N ASP A 30 20.07 13.26 -7.62
CA ASP A 30 21.29 13.00 -6.86
C ASP A 30 20.98 13.07 -5.35
N PRO A 31 21.43 12.10 -4.54
CA PRO A 31 21.25 12.11 -3.09
C PRO A 31 21.78 13.38 -2.40
N ASP A 32 22.81 14.01 -2.97
CA ASP A 32 23.47 15.18 -2.41
C ASP A 32 22.92 16.50 -2.97
N ASP A 33 22.05 16.46 -3.99
CA ASP A 33 21.41 17.64 -4.58
C ASP A 33 19.89 17.50 -4.73
N GLN A 34 19.16 17.99 -3.73
CA GLN A 34 17.69 18.04 -3.74
C GLN A 34 17.11 18.85 -4.92
N ALA A 35 17.88 19.76 -5.51
CA ALA A 35 17.44 20.50 -6.69
C ALA A 35 17.33 19.61 -7.94
N THR A 36 17.79 18.36 -7.90
CA THR A 36 17.60 17.40 -8.99
C THR A 36 16.48 16.39 -8.73
N PHE A 37 15.83 16.45 -7.56
CA PHE A 37 14.73 15.55 -7.20
C PHE A 37 13.56 15.68 -8.19
N GLY A 38 13.03 14.55 -8.63
CA GLY A 38 11.97 14.47 -9.63
C GLY A 38 11.41 13.05 -9.76
N SER A 39 10.51 12.86 -10.73
CA SER A 39 9.85 11.58 -11.02
C SER A 39 10.63 10.74 -12.04
N ARG A 40 10.63 9.42 -11.82
CA ARG A 40 10.97 8.39 -12.83
C ARG A 40 9.88 7.33 -12.94
N VAL A 41 8.63 7.72 -12.66
CA VAL A 41 7.48 6.84 -12.84
C VAL A 41 7.30 6.42 -14.30
N PRO A 42 7.49 7.26 -15.33
CA PRO A 42 7.34 6.82 -16.72
C PRO A 42 8.16 5.58 -17.07
N GLU A 43 9.44 5.54 -16.69
CA GLU A 43 10.33 4.42 -16.97
C GLU A 43 9.94 3.16 -16.18
N LEU A 44 9.57 3.33 -14.91
CA LEU A 44 9.17 2.19 -14.07
C LEU A 44 7.79 1.64 -14.45
N ALA A 45 6.85 2.51 -14.80
CA ALA A 45 5.52 2.13 -15.27
C ALA A 45 5.58 1.44 -16.63
N GLU A 46 6.44 1.88 -17.56
CA GLU A 46 6.70 1.17 -18.82
C GLU A 46 7.22 -0.26 -18.58
N TYR A 47 8.14 -0.42 -17.62
CA TYR A 47 8.64 -1.74 -17.25
C TYR A 47 7.52 -2.61 -16.66
N VAL A 48 6.73 -2.10 -15.70
CA VAL A 48 5.58 -2.83 -15.15
C VAL A 48 4.58 -3.17 -16.26
N ASN A 49 4.28 -2.25 -17.17
CA ASN A 49 3.32 -2.45 -18.25
C ASN A 49 3.73 -3.60 -19.17
N SER A 50 5.03 -3.72 -19.47
CA SER A 50 5.60 -4.78 -20.32
C SER A 50 5.84 -6.12 -19.61
N HIS A 51 5.74 -6.18 -18.27
CA HIS A 51 6.04 -7.38 -17.48
C HIS A 51 4.78 -7.85 -16.71
N PRO A 52 4.00 -8.81 -17.26
CA PRO A 52 2.72 -9.23 -16.67
C PRO A 52 2.85 -9.99 -15.34
N ASN A 53 4.06 -10.45 -15.00
CA ASN A 53 4.37 -11.10 -13.73
C ASN A 53 4.43 -10.11 -12.54
N LEU A 54 4.43 -8.80 -12.80
CA LEU A 54 4.57 -7.76 -11.78
C LEU A 54 3.24 -7.10 -11.43
N THR A 55 3.10 -6.78 -10.14
CA THR A 55 2.02 -5.97 -9.59
C THR A 55 2.60 -4.96 -8.60
N VAL A 56 1.90 -3.85 -8.37
CA VAL A 56 2.33 -2.82 -7.43
C VAL A 56 1.19 -2.35 -6.54
N ASP A 57 1.50 -1.89 -5.35
CA ASP A 57 0.65 -0.96 -4.61
C ASP A 57 1.37 0.39 -4.45
N VAL A 58 0.63 1.49 -4.47
CA VAL A 58 1.24 2.81 -4.73
C VAL A 58 1.93 3.43 -3.53
N GLY A 59 1.31 3.41 -2.35
CA GLY A 59 1.83 4.14 -1.18
C GLY A 59 1.64 5.66 -1.34
N GLN A 60 0.44 6.10 -1.72
CA GLN A 60 0.15 7.50 -2.00
C GLN A 60 0.44 8.40 -0.79
N VAL A 61 1.27 9.43 -1.01
CA VAL A 61 1.52 10.51 -0.05
C VAL A 61 0.41 11.54 -0.10
N MET A 62 -0.14 11.90 1.07
CA MET A 62 -1.11 13.00 1.21
C MET A 62 -0.57 14.06 2.17
N PHE A 63 -0.86 15.34 1.88
CA PHE A 63 -0.41 16.43 2.72
C PHE A 63 -1.08 16.40 4.09
N GLY A 64 -0.30 16.56 5.16
CA GLY A 64 -0.78 16.48 6.52
C GLY A 64 0.24 15.88 7.46
N GLN A 65 -0.13 15.79 8.74
CA GLN A 65 0.65 15.07 9.74
C GLN A 65 0.32 13.59 9.69
N THR A 66 1.33 12.75 9.79
CA THR A 66 1.17 11.30 9.92
C THR A 66 2.37 10.71 10.69
N CYS A 67 2.46 9.39 10.74
CA CYS A 67 3.53 8.66 11.36
C CYS A 67 4.14 7.70 10.35
N SER A 68 5.46 7.72 10.20
CA SER A 68 6.17 6.65 9.51
C SER A 68 6.43 5.52 10.49
N MET A 69 6.13 4.28 10.07
CA MET A 69 6.28 3.03 10.79
C MET A 69 6.75 1.98 9.79
N THR A 70 7.97 1.49 9.94
CA THR A 70 8.59 0.59 8.96
C THR A 70 9.48 -0.45 9.64
N GLY A 71 9.64 -1.61 8.99
CA GLY A 71 10.66 -2.60 9.34
C GLY A 71 12.10 -2.18 8.97
N ASP A 72 12.25 -1.10 8.21
CA ASP A 72 13.54 -0.50 7.86
C ASP A 72 14.01 0.46 8.97
N GLY A 73 14.66 -0.09 9.99
CA GLY A 73 15.25 0.66 11.10
C GLY A 73 16.17 1.81 10.64
N PRO A 74 17.13 1.56 9.73
CA PRO A 74 17.98 2.60 9.15
C PRO A 74 17.22 3.75 8.49
N LEU A 75 16.15 3.48 7.73
CA LEU A 75 15.29 4.52 7.17
C LEU A 75 14.62 5.36 8.27
N GLY A 76 14.12 4.71 9.33
CA GLY A 76 13.58 5.40 10.50
C GLY A 76 14.59 6.36 11.14
N HIS A 77 15.84 5.92 11.29
CA HIS A 77 16.93 6.77 11.78
C HIS A 77 17.22 7.95 10.85
N TYR A 78 17.28 7.71 9.54
CA TYR A 78 17.48 8.76 8.54
C TYR A 78 16.38 9.83 8.63
N LEU A 79 15.11 9.42 8.64
CA LEU A 79 13.97 10.33 8.76
C LEU A 79 14.04 11.15 10.05
N HIS A 80 14.41 10.54 11.17
CA HIS A 80 14.64 11.24 12.43
C HIS A 80 15.70 12.35 12.28
N ARG A 81 16.84 12.05 11.65
CA ARG A 81 17.93 13.01 11.43
C ARG A 81 17.51 14.18 10.54
N VAL A 82 16.68 13.92 9.53
CA VAL A 82 16.17 14.95 8.60
C VAL A 82 15.07 15.80 9.23
N LEU A 83 14.15 15.18 9.97
CA LEU A 83 12.96 15.84 10.51
C LEU A 83 13.19 16.47 11.89
N GLY A 84 14.20 16.02 12.64
CA GLY A 84 14.54 16.50 13.98
C GLY A 84 13.52 16.15 15.06
N GLY A 85 12.58 15.24 14.79
CA GLY A 85 11.50 14.84 15.69
C GLY A 85 11.87 13.70 16.65
N LYS A 86 10.93 13.25 17.47
CA LYS A 86 11.08 12.01 18.26
C LYS A 86 11.22 10.78 17.35
N TRP A 87 11.94 9.77 17.81
CA TRP A 87 12.14 8.52 17.09
C TRP A 87 12.14 7.35 18.06
N PHE A 88 11.51 6.25 17.65
CA PHE A 88 11.58 4.97 18.32
C PHE A 88 12.20 3.94 17.36
N SER A 89 13.09 3.11 17.89
CA SER A 89 13.71 1.98 17.19
C SER A 89 13.62 0.76 18.08
N CYS A 90 13.37 -0.40 17.48
CA CYS A 90 13.45 -1.68 18.16
C CYS A 90 14.00 -2.72 17.19
N ASP A 91 15.10 -3.36 17.59
CA ASP A 91 15.71 -4.45 16.85
C ASP A 91 15.30 -5.77 17.52
N GLY A 92 14.57 -6.58 16.76
CA GLY A 92 14.20 -7.94 17.13
C GLY A 92 15.36 -8.88 16.87
N GLU A 93 15.69 -9.71 17.85
CA GLU A 93 16.80 -10.66 17.74
C GLU A 93 16.63 -11.58 16.53
N GLN A 94 17.68 -11.69 15.70
CA GLN A 94 17.76 -12.59 14.54
C GLN A 94 16.67 -12.45 13.45
N GLU A 95 15.78 -11.46 13.53
CA GLU A 95 14.61 -11.35 12.65
C GLU A 95 14.59 -10.05 11.85
N CYS A 96 14.26 -8.94 12.51
CA CYS A 96 13.98 -7.67 11.86
C CYS A 96 14.23 -6.49 12.80
N GLY A 97 14.31 -5.30 12.23
CA GLY A 97 14.26 -4.06 12.98
C GLY A 97 12.93 -3.36 12.77
N CYS A 98 12.72 -2.26 13.49
CA CYS A 98 11.67 -1.31 13.17
C CYS A 98 12.09 0.11 13.50
N GLY A 99 11.51 1.08 12.79
CA GLY A 99 11.69 2.50 13.02
C GLY A 99 10.35 3.23 12.96
N ILE A 100 10.10 4.10 13.95
CA ILE A 100 8.87 4.90 14.04
C ILE A 100 9.25 6.38 14.22
N ALA A 101 8.81 7.22 13.29
CA ALA A 101 9.07 8.66 13.31
C ALA A 101 7.84 9.46 12.85
N PRO A 102 7.40 10.49 13.58
CA PRO A 102 6.37 11.41 13.09
C PRO A 102 6.86 12.17 11.86
N ILE A 103 5.98 12.36 10.87
CA ILE A 103 6.27 13.13 9.66
C ILE A 103 5.13 14.12 9.36
N THR A 104 5.46 15.21 8.68
CA THR A 104 4.46 16.16 8.17
C THR A 104 4.76 16.47 6.71
N TYR A 105 3.92 15.96 5.82
CA TYR A 105 3.98 16.28 4.40
C TYR A 105 3.40 17.66 4.14
N LYS A 106 4.26 18.58 3.72
CA LYS A 106 3.98 20.02 3.57
C LYS A 106 3.81 20.39 2.09
N ARG A 107 2.70 21.01 1.72
CA ARG A 107 2.45 21.52 0.35
C ARG A 107 3.56 22.42 -0.18
N LYS A 108 4.16 23.25 0.67
CA LYS A 108 5.23 24.19 0.31
C LYS A 108 6.60 23.52 0.10
N SER A 109 6.76 22.26 0.50
CA SER A 109 8.00 21.51 0.26
C SER A 109 7.98 20.93 -1.15
N LEU A 110 8.99 21.23 -1.96
CA LEU A 110 9.12 20.68 -3.31
C LEU A 110 9.18 19.15 -3.28
N VAL A 111 9.93 18.56 -2.33
CA VAL A 111 10.04 17.10 -2.17
C VAL A 111 8.67 16.50 -1.89
N HIS A 112 7.95 17.01 -0.89
CA HIS A 112 6.64 16.46 -0.53
C HIS A 112 5.59 16.67 -1.63
N ALA A 113 5.66 17.78 -2.36
CA ALA A 113 4.79 18.04 -3.49
C ALA A 113 5.06 17.07 -4.66
N LEU A 114 6.32 16.75 -4.93
CA LEU A 114 6.69 15.72 -5.90
C LEU A 114 6.29 14.32 -5.43
N GLN A 115 6.43 14.01 -4.14
CA GLN A 115 5.97 12.74 -3.59
C GLN A 115 4.47 12.51 -3.80
N TRP A 116 3.65 13.55 -3.57
CA TRP A 116 2.22 13.53 -3.88
C TRP A 116 1.96 13.29 -5.38
N ALA A 117 2.70 13.98 -6.25
CA ALA A 117 2.53 13.86 -7.70
C ALA A 117 2.92 12.47 -8.24
N ILE A 118 4.05 11.94 -7.78
CA ILE A 118 4.60 10.63 -8.17
C ILE A 118 3.62 9.49 -7.87
N GLY A 119 2.91 9.55 -6.74
CA GLY A 119 1.87 8.56 -6.44
C GLY A 119 0.72 8.58 -7.47
N LEU A 120 0.27 9.77 -7.88
CA LEU A 120 -0.79 9.91 -8.87
C LEU A 120 -0.34 9.47 -10.27
N GLU A 121 0.92 9.69 -10.62
CA GLU A 121 1.49 9.20 -11.88
C GLU A 121 1.43 7.69 -12.00
N TRP A 122 1.71 6.95 -10.91
CA TRP A 122 1.65 5.48 -10.92
C TRP A 122 0.26 4.97 -11.31
N TYR A 123 -0.79 5.54 -10.71
CA TYR A 123 -2.16 5.18 -11.08
C TYR A 123 -2.44 5.53 -12.55
N LEU A 124 -2.04 6.71 -13.00
CA LEU A 124 -2.42 7.21 -14.32
C LEU A 124 -1.61 6.57 -15.47
N LEU A 125 -0.38 6.09 -15.21
CA LEU A 125 0.54 5.53 -16.21
C LEU A 125 0.54 4.01 -16.31
N VAL A 126 0.09 3.27 -15.28
CA VAL A 126 -0.07 1.82 -15.42
C VAL A 126 -1.36 1.54 -16.20
N ASP A 127 -1.22 0.82 -17.32
CA ASP A 127 -2.29 0.62 -18.28
C ASP A 127 -3.37 -0.33 -17.75
N ASP A 128 -2.93 -1.41 -17.10
CA ASP A 128 -3.82 -2.44 -16.58
C ASP A 128 -4.13 -2.19 -15.09
N PRO A 129 -5.36 -1.77 -14.73
CA PRO A 129 -5.74 -1.55 -13.33
C PRO A 129 -5.69 -2.83 -12.49
N TRP A 130 -5.69 -4.02 -13.11
CA TRP A 130 -5.52 -5.29 -12.38
C TRP A 130 -4.11 -5.53 -11.85
N ARG A 131 -3.15 -4.65 -12.19
CA ARG A 131 -1.77 -4.72 -11.71
C ARG A 131 -1.41 -3.60 -10.71
N VAL A 132 -2.37 -2.76 -10.35
CA VAL A 132 -2.19 -1.70 -9.35
C VAL A 132 -3.21 -1.85 -8.22
N ALA A 133 -2.76 -1.73 -6.98
CA ALA A 133 -3.61 -1.62 -5.80
C ALA A 133 -3.52 -0.22 -5.19
N MET A 134 -4.66 0.29 -4.73
CA MET A 134 -4.71 1.55 -3.98
C MET A 134 -4.19 1.34 -2.57
N SER A 135 -3.18 2.12 -2.19
CA SER A 135 -2.65 2.14 -0.83
C SER A 135 -2.09 3.52 -0.50
N THR A 136 -1.98 3.80 0.80
CA THR A 136 -1.24 4.94 1.36
C THR A 136 -0.05 4.49 2.20
N ASP A 137 0.27 3.19 2.14
CA ASP A 137 1.22 2.54 3.04
C ASP A 137 0.93 2.91 4.51
N HIS A 138 -0.32 2.74 4.93
CA HIS A 138 -0.81 3.37 6.15
C HIS A 138 0.04 3.00 7.38
N PRO A 139 0.49 3.98 8.20
CA PRO A 139 0.29 5.43 8.07
C PRO A 139 1.40 6.21 7.34
N ASN A 140 2.44 5.56 6.81
CA ASN A 140 3.64 6.17 6.21
C ASN A 140 3.33 7.28 5.21
N GLY A 141 2.60 7.00 4.13
CA GLY A 141 2.25 8.00 3.12
C GLY A 141 1.06 8.87 3.52
N ALA A 142 0.04 8.26 4.12
CA ALA A 142 -1.11 8.94 4.71
C ALA A 142 -1.99 7.99 5.56
N SER A 143 -2.96 8.57 6.27
CA SER A 143 -4.07 7.80 6.83
C SER A 143 -4.86 7.09 5.72
N PHE A 144 -5.32 5.85 5.95
CA PHE A 144 -6.23 5.15 5.03
C PHE A 144 -7.56 5.91 4.85
N LEU A 145 -7.90 6.81 5.78
CA LEU A 145 -9.04 7.72 5.65
C LEU A 145 -8.91 8.68 4.46
N ALA A 146 -7.74 8.81 3.85
CA ALA A 146 -7.54 9.62 2.66
C ALA A 146 -7.95 8.93 1.35
N TYR A 147 -8.33 7.65 1.37
CA TYR A 147 -8.73 6.92 0.15
C TYR A 147 -9.83 7.64 -0.66
N PRO A 148 -10.91 8.19 -0.07
CA PRO A 148 -11.91 8.97 -0.82
C PRO A 148 -11.31 10.18 -1.55
N GLN A 149 -10.37 10.89 -0.92
CA GLN A 149 -9.67 12.02 -1.52
C GLN A 149 -8.82 11.59 -2.72
N ILE A 150 -8.15 10.44 -2.61
CA ILE A 150 -7.34 9.87 -3.70
C ILE A 150 -8.25 9.46 -4.86
N ILE A 151 -9.38 8.81 -4.58
CA ILE A 151 -10.38 8.46 -5.60
C ILE A 151 -10.85 9.72 -6.33
N ALA A 152 -11.23 10.78 -5.62
CA ALA A 152 -11.64 12.04 -6.24
C ALA A 152 -10.54 12.65 -7.11
N LEU A 153 -9.27 12.59 -6.68
CA LEU A 153 -8.15 13.03 -7.50
C LEU A 153 -7.99 12.18 -8.76
N LEU A 154 -8.16 10.86 -8.71
CA LEU A 154 -8.03 10.01 -9.89
C LEU A 154 -9.20 10.18 -10.88
N MET A 155 -10.39 10.44 -10.38
CA MET A 155 -11.61 10.59 -11.18
C MET A 155 -11.82 12.00 -11.75
N ASP A 156 -11.21 13.04 -11.18
CA ASP A 156 -11.38 14.43 -11.62
C ASP A 156 -10.04 15.13 -11.88
N ARG A 157 -9.74 15.36 -13.15
CA ARG A 157 -8.54 16.06 -13.62
C ARG A 157 -8.54 17.53 -13.20
N THR A 158 -9.69 18.19 -13.21
CA THR A 158 -9.80 19.60 -12.80
C THR A 158 -9.36 19.73 -11.35
N ARG A 159 -9.86 18.84 -10.48
CA ARG A 159 -9.46 18.77 -9.08
C ARG A 159 -7.96 18.51 -8.90
N ARG A 160 -7.34 17.62 -9.70
CA ARG A 160 -5.87 17.45 -9.67
C ARG A 160 -5.14 18.73 -10.08
N ALA A 161 -5.60 19.39 -11.14
CA ALA A 161 -5.00 20.62 -11.65
C ALA A 161 -5.08 21.77 -10.63
N GLU A 162 -6.19 21.89 -9.91
CA GLU A 162 -6.38 22.85 -8.83
C GLU A 162 -5.40 22.60 -7.68
N VAL A 163 -5.25 21.34 -7.23
CA VAL A 163 -4.27 21.01 -6.19
C VAL A 163 -2.86 21.33 -6.68
N LEU A 164 -2.49 20.90 -7.89
CA LEU A 164 -1.20 21.18 -8.51
C LEU A 164 -0.92 22.69 -8.60
N ALA A 165 -1.94 23.52 -8.82
CA ALA A 165 -1.81 24.97 -8.85
C ALA A 165 -1.41 25.59 -7.51
N THR A 166 -1.64 24.88 -6.40
CA THR A 166 -1.21 25.32 -5.05
C THR A 166 0.22 24.89 -4.68
N LEU A 167 0.88 24.09 -5.51
CA LEU A 167 2.20 23.52 -5.25
C LEU A 167 3.33 24.40 -5.83
N PRO A 168 4.59 24.23 -5.37
CA PRO A 168 5.73 24.93 -5.94
C PRO A 168 5.81 24.74 -7.46
N GLU A 169 6.05 25.82 -8.20
CA GLU A 169 6.05 25.82 -9.66
C GLU A 169 7.01 24.78 -10.26
N ALA A 170 8.16 24.57 -9.62
CA ALA A 170 9.16 23.59 -10.03
C ALA A 170 8.65 22.13 -10.09
N VAL A 171 7.54 21.79 -9.42
CA VAL A 171 6.91 20.45 -9.53
C VAL A 171 6.53 20.16 -10.99
N ARG A 172 6.03 21.17 -11.71
CA ARG A 172 5.47 21.03 -13.06
C ARG A 172 6.49 20.62 -14.11
N THR A 173 7.77 20.88 -13.87
CA THR A 173 8.86 20.54 -14.79
C THR A 173 9.66 19.32 -14.35
N ARG A 174 9.29 18.69 -13.23
CA ARG A 174 10.01 17.58 -12.59
C ARG A 174 9.19 16.30 -12.47
N CYS A 175 7.98 16.32 -13.00
CA CYS A 175 7.06 15.19 -13.08
C CYS A 175 6.18 15.40 -14.33
N VAL A 176 5.56 14.33 -14.81
CA VAL A 176 4.66 14.31 -15.97
C VAL A 176 3.19 14.46 -15.59
N LEU A 177 2.84 14.43 -14.30
CA LEU A 177 1.46 14.61 -13.82
C LEU A 177 0.69 15.78 -14.47
N PRO A 178 1.27 16.98 -14.71
CA PRO A 178 0.55 18.08 -15.36
C PRO A 178 0.02 17.74 -16.75
N ASP A 179 0.71 16.85 -17.46
CA ASP A 179 0.39 16.45 -18.84
C ASP A 179 -0.60 15.27 -18.90
N LEU A 180 -0.79 14.55 -17.78
CA LEU A 180 -1.67 13.38 -17.72
C LEU A 180 -3.15 13.78 -17.69
N THR A 181 -3.85 13.48 -18.78
CA THR A 181 -5.26 13.82 -18.96
C THR A 181 -6.23 12.70 -18.61
N ARG A 182 -5.74 11.48 -18.34
CA ARG A 182 -6.56 10.31 -17.99
C ARG A 182 -7.37 10.56 -16.72
N GLU A 183 -8.61 10.08 -16.70
CA GLU A 183 -9.46 10.03 -15.51
C GLU A 183 -9.91 8.59 -15.30
N TYR A 184 -9.92 8.16 -14.04
CA TYR A 184 -10.41 6.85 -13.67
C TYR A 184 -11.93 6.79 -13.75
N THR A 185 -12.44 5.68 -14.26
CA THR A 185 -13.85 5.32 -14.17
C THR A 185 -14.17 4.69 -12.80
N LEU A 186 -15.45 4.67 -12.40
CA LEU A 186 -15.90 3.91 -11.22
C LEU A 186 -15.51 2.42 -11.29
N HIS A 187 -15.46 1.85 -12.50
CA HIS A 187 -15.05 0.47 -12.72
C HIS A 187 -13.57 0.26 -12.40
N GLU A 188 -12.68 1.13 -12.90
CA GLU A 188 -11.25 1.08 -12.55
C GLU A 188 -11.02 1.32 -11.06
N ILE A 189 -11.78 2.23 -10.44
CA ILE A 189 -11.75 2.41 -8.97
C ILE A 189 -12.11 1.11 -8.26
N ALA A 190 -13.20 0.45 -8.65
CA ALA A 190 -13.59 -0.84 -8.07
C ALA A 190 -12.50 -1.92 -8.27
N ILE A 191 -11.79 -1.91 -9.41
CA ILE A 191 -10.67 -2.82 -9.65
C ILE A 191 -9.54 -2.56 -8.66
N ILE A 192 -8.96 -1.36 -8.63
CA ILE A 192 -7.74 -1.08 -7.84
C ILE A 192 -7.95 -1.13 -6.33
N THR A 193 -9.20 -1.07 -5.86
CA THR A 193 -9.54 -1.06 -4.43
C THR A 193 -10.13 -2.38 -3.93
N ARG A 194 -10.69 -3.22 -4.80
CA ARG A 194 -11.37 -4.47 -4.40
C ARG A 194 -10.86 -5.67 -5.20
N ALA A 195 -11.10 -5.69 -6.51
CA ALA A 195 -10.88 -6.87 -7.33
C ALA A 195 -9.39 -7.22 -7.50
N SER A 196 -8.58 -6.21 -7.81
CA SER A 196 -7.13 -6.33 -8.00
C SER A 196 -6.43 -6.77 -6.71
N PRO A 197 -6.62 -6.09 -5.54
CA PRO A 197 -6.07 -6.58 -4.27
C PRO A 197 -6.47 -8.01 -3.90
N ALA A 198 -7.76 -8.37 -4.06
CA ALA A 198 -8.22 -9.73 -3.77
C ALA A 198 -7.53 -10.77 -4.66
N LYS A 199 -7.37 -10.47 -5.96
CA LYS A 199 -6.67 -11.34 -6.91
C LYS A 199 -5.18 -11.46 -6.59
N MET A 200 -4.52 -10.35 -6.24
CA MET A 200 -3.10 -10.35 -5.84
C MET A 200 -2.86 -11.25 -4.62
N LEU A 201 -3.78 -11.23 -3.65
CA LEU A 201 -3.75 -12.05 -2.44
C LEU A 201 -4.26 -13.49 -2.62
N GLY A 202 -4.75 -13.86 -3.82
CA GLY A 202 -5.29 -15.20 -4.09
C GLY A 202 -6.65 -15.48 -3.43
N LEU A 203 -7.41 -14.43 -3.07
CA LEU A 203 -8.68 -14.56 -2.35
C LEU A 203 -9.85 -14.74 -3.32
N SER A 204 -10.11 -15.99 -3.72
CA SER A 204 -11.11 -16.34 -4.75
C SER A 204 -12.57 -16.02 -4.39
N HIS A 205 -12.89 -15.80 -3.12
CA HIS A 205 -14.23 -15.45 -2.65
C HIS A 205 -14.39 -13.95 -2.34
N LYS A 206 -13.34 -13.14 -2.57
CA LYS A 206 -13.30 -11.70 -2.28
C LYS A 206 -13.15 -10.88 -3.55
N GLY A 207 -13.55 -9.61 -3.48
CA GLY A 207 -13.31 -8.63 -4.55
C GLY A 207 -14.25 -8.71 -5.74
N HIS A 208 -15.33 -9.52 -5.67
CA HIS A 208 -16.38 -9.60 -6.69
C HIS A 208 -17.77 -9.81 -6.07
N LEU A 209 -18.82 -9.65 -6.88
CA LEU A 209 -20.23 -9.81 -6.48
C LEU A 209 -20.93 -11.00 -7.17
N GLY A 210 -20.19 -11.80 -7.94
CA GLY A 210 -20.73 -13.01 -8.58
C GLY A 210 -21.10 -14.11 -7.57
N PRO A 211 -21.94 -15.09 -7.96
CA PRO A 211 -22.30 -16.23 -7.12
C PRO A 211 -21.06 -16.94 -6.56
N GLY A 212 -21.08 -17.25 -5.26
CA GLY A 212 -19.96 -17.86 -4.54
C GLY A 212 -19.00 -16.88 -3.86
N ALA A 213 -19.16 -15.57 -4.07
CA ALA A 213 -18.48 -14.55 -3.26
C ALA A 213 -18.99 -14.54 -1.82
N ASP A 214 -18.12 -14.13 -0.89
CA ASP A 214 -18.58 -13.72 0.43
C ASP A 214 -19.48 -12.47 0.29
N ALA A 215 -20.53 -12.40 1.09
CA ALA A 215 -21.48 -11.27 1.09
C ALA A 215 -20.90 -10.02 1.78
N ASP A 216 -19.72 -9.60 1.33
CA ASP A 216 -19.01 -8.39 1.71
C ASP A 216 -19.30 -7.29 0.68
N VAL A 217 -20.23 -6.40 0.99
CA VAL A 217 -20.78 -5.43 0.02
C VAL A 217 -20.75 -4.02 0.59
N THR A 218 -20.23 -3.06 -0.17
CA THR A 218 -20.34 -1.64 0.15
C THR A 218 -21.26 -0.95 -0.85
N ILE A 219 -22.27 -0.24 -0.33
CA ILE A 219 -23.25 0.49 -1.14
C ILE A 219 -23.05 1.98 -0.90
N TYR A 220 -22.80 2.72 -1.97
CA TYR A 220 -22.66 4.17 -1.96
C TYR A 220 -23.91 4.83 -2.56
N THR A 221 -24.32 5.97 -2.00
CA THR A 221 -25.32 6.82 -2.64
C THR A 221 -24.64 7.64 -3.74
N PRO A 222 -25.08 7.56 -5.01
CA PRO A 222 -24.49 8.38 -6.07
C PRO A 222 -24.59 9.88 -5.76
N GLY A 223 -23.53 10.63 -6.04
CA GLY A 223 -23.49 12.08 -5.90
C GLY A 223 -22.32 12.69 -6.67
N ASP A 224 -22.42 13.99 -6.96
CA ASP A 224 -21.41 14.71 -7.74
C ASP A 224 -20.11 14.96 -6.94
N ASP A 225 -20.21 15.07 -5.62
CA ASP A 225 -19.04 15.12 -4.73
C ASP A 225 -18.50 13.70 -4.51
N ILE A 226 -17.56 13.31 -5.37
CA ILE A 226 -16.93 11.98 -5.37
C ILE A 226 -16.23 11.68 -4.04
N GLU A 227 -15.53 12.65 -3.46
CA GLU A 227 -14.84 12.44 -2.18
C GLU A 227 -15.88 12.14 -1.08
N ARG A 228 -16.90 12.98 -0.97
CA ARG A 228 -17.96 12.79 0.03
C ARG A 228 -18.72 11.47 -0.17
N MET A 229 -18.98 11.10 -1.42
CA MET A 229 -19.62 9.83 -1.76
C MET A 229 -18.84 8.63 -1.19
N PHE A 230 -17.51 8.61 -1.33
CA PHE A 230 -16.69 7.49 -0.87
C PHE A 230 -16.34 7.56 0.63
N GLU A 231 -16.39 8.73 1.27
CA GLU A 231 -16.23 8.88 2.73
C GLU A 231 -17.36 8.19 3.52
N LEU A 232 -18.60 8.31 3.05
CA LEU A 232 -19.78 7.86 3.78
C LEU A 232 -20.58 6.82 2.97
N PRO A 233 -20.23 5.53 3.05
CA PRO A 233 -21.06 4.48 2.48
C PRO A 233 -22.45 4.48 3.13
N ARG A 234 -23.49 4.29 2.31
CA ARG A 234 -24.87 4.13 2.77
C ARG A 234 -25.04 2.82 3.52
N PHE A 235 -24.43 1.75 3.02
CA PHE A 235 -24.39 0.46 3.72
C PHE A 235 -23.02 -0.19 3.58
N VAL A 236 -22.59 -0.86 4.64
CA VAL A 236 -21.48 -1.84 4.58
C VAL A 236 -21.98 -3.14 5.17
N LEU A 237 -21.95 -4.19 4.36
CA LEU A 237 -22.28 -5.55 4.73
C LEU A 237 -21.00 -6.36 4.87
N LYS A 238 -20.94 -7.19 5.91
CA LYS A 238 -19.88 -8.17 6.15
C LYS A 238 -20.52 -9.53 6.34
N SER A 239 -20.17 -10.51 5.52
CA SER A 239 -20.76 -11.85 5.57
C SER A 239 -22.30 -11.84 5.58
N GLY A 240 -22.91 -10.88 4.88
CA GLY A 240 -24.36 -10.72 4.81
C GLY A 240 -25.00 -9.93 5.96
N GLU A 241 -24.24 -9.55 6.99
CA GLU A 241 -24.72 -8.72 8.10
C GLU A 241 -24.43 -7.23 7.85
N VAL A 242 -25.40 -6.36 8.15
CA VAL A 242 -25.23 -4.90 8.04
C VAL A 242 -24.40 -4.38 9.22
N LEU A 243 -23.18 -3.90 8.93
CA LEU A 243 -22.29 -3.28 9.92
C LEU A 243 -22.43 -1.76 9.97
N ILE A 244 -22.59 -1.13 8.81
CA ILE A 244 -22.79 0.33 8.69
C ILE A 244 -24.10 0.58 7.96
N GLU A 245 -24.86 1.54 8.46
CA GLU A 245 -26.08 2.04 7.83
C GLU A 245 -26.16 3.56 7.96
N GLN A 246 -26.32 4.25 6.82
CA GLN A 246 -26.37 5.70 6.72
C GLN A 246 -25.14 6.39 7.35
N GLY A 247 -23.95 5.84 7.13
CA GLY A 247 -22.70 6.34 7.69
C GLY A 247 -22.46 6.01 9.18
N GLU A 248 -23.42 5.37 9.86
CA GLU A 248 -23.32 5.03 11.29
C GLU A 248 -22.97 3.56 11.50
N VAL A 249 -22.06 3.27 12.44
CA VAL A 249 -21.74 1.90 12.84
C VAL A 249 -22.90 1.33 13.67
N ARG A 250 -23.50 0.24 13.19
CA ARG A 250 -24.62 -0.47 13.84
C ARG A 250 -24.15 -1.64 14.69
N ARG A 251 -23.10 -2.33 14.26
CA ARG A 251 -22.56 -3.53 14.90
C ARG A 251 -21.06 -3.62 14.68
N SER A 252 -20.36 -4.17 15.66
CA SER A 252 -19.00 -4.69 15.51
C SER A 252 -19.05 -6.20 15.52
N VAL A 253 -18.33 -6.84 14.61
CA VAL A 253 -18.19 -8.31 14.54
C VAL A 253 -16.72 -8.65 14.52
N ASP A 254 -16.36 -9.77 15.15
CA ASP A 254 -15.01 -10.31 15.01
C ASP A 254 -14.81 -10.85 13.60
N GLY A 255 -13.66 -10.50 13.00
CA GLY A 255 -13.29 -10.97 11.68
C GLY A 255 -12.81 -12.42 11.66
N THR A 256 -12.40 -12.83 10.47
CA THR A 256 -11.70 -14.10 10.26
C THR A 256 -10.24 -13.81 9.90
N THR A 257 -9.31 -14.42 10.63
CA THR A 257 -7.88 -14.39 10.32
C THR A 257 -7.58 -15.39 9.21
N LEU A 258 -7.10 -14.88 8.08
CA LEU A 258 -6.67 -15.70 6.94
C LEU A 258 -5.20 -16.05 7.09
N HIS A 259 -4.85 -17.32 6.90
CA HIS A 259 -3.46 -17.78 6.93
C HIS A 259 -3.21 -18.85 5.87
N VAL A 260 -1.94 -19.10 5.56
CA VAL A 260 -1.52 -20.27 4.76
C VAL A 260 -0.94 -21.33 5.69
N SER A 261 -0.99 -22.59 5.25
CA SER A 261 -0.38 -23.72 5.97
C SER A 261 0.26 -24.67 4.95
N PRO A 262 1.38 -24.26 4.32
CA PRO A 262 2.10 -25.14 3.42
C PRO A 262 2.76 -26.28 4.20
N ASP A 263 2.91 -27.43 3.56
CA ASP A 263 3.75 -28.51 4.08
C ASP A 263 5.22 -28.05 4.15
N TYR A 264 5.98 -28.63 5.08
CA TYR A 264 7.40 -28.37 5.26
C TYR A 264 8.17 -29.65 5.61
N ASP A 265 9.49 -29.62 5.44
CA ASP A 265 10.35 -30.76 5.79
C ASP A 265 10.58 -30.83 7.31
N GLU A 266 9.94 -31.81 7.97
CA GLU A 266 10.10 -32.04 9.40
C GLU A 266 11.54 -32.36 9.80
N ALA A 267 12.37 -32.89 8.89
CA ALA A 267 13.76 -33.19 9.16
C ALA A 267 14.61 -31.93 9.40
N ALA A 268 14.15 -30.75 8.98
CA ALA A 268 14.81 -29.48 9.24
C ALA A 268 14.59 -28.96 10.67
N VAL A 269 13.50 -29.36 11.34
CA VAL A 269 13.08 -28.81 12.63
C VAL A 269 14.13 -29.02 13.74
N PRO A 270 14.79 -30.19 13.88
CA PRO A 270 15.84 -30.36 14.89
C PRO A 270 17.00 -29.37 14.74
N SER A 271 17.48 -29.13 13.53
CA SER A 271 18.56 -28.18 13.26
C SER A 271 18.14 -26.73 13.51
N ILE A 272 16.90 -26.37 13.13
CA ILE A 272 16.34 -25.05 13.44
C ILE A 272 16.23 -24.87 14.95
N ARG A 273 15.76 -25.87 15.69
CA ARG A 273 15.65 -25.82 17.16
C ARG A 273 17.01 -25.64 17.83
N GLU A 274 18.01 -26.42 17.44
CA GLU A 274 19.36 -26.31 17.99
C GLU A 274 19.94 -24.91 17.77
N TRP A 275 19.82 -24.40 16.53
CA TRP A 275 20.25 -23.04 16.24
C TRP A 275 19.44 -22.00 17.05
N PHE A 276 18.12 -22.14 17.11
CA PHE A 276 17.24 -21.20 17.81
C PHE A 276 17.59 -21.12 19.30
N GLU A 277 17.69 -22.27 19.99
CA GLU A 277 18.00 -22.32 21.43
C GLU A 277 19.41 -21.80 21.77
N ALA A 278 20.31 -21.73 20.79
CA ALA A 278 21.64 -21.15 20.95
C ALA A 278 21.69 -19.62 20.72
N HIS A 279 20.72 -19.04 19.98
CA HIS A 279 20.78 -17.65 19.52
C HIS A 279 19.61 -16.76 19.96
N TYR A 280 18.49 -17.34 20.39
CA TYR A 280 17.32 -16.63 20.89
C TYR A 280 17.28 -16.56 22.42
N THR A 281 16.56 -15.57 22.93
CA THR A 281 16.31 -15.35 24.36
C THR A 281 15.06 -16.07 24.87
N VAL A 282 14.28 -16.69 23.99
CA VAL A 282 13.12 -17.53 24.33
C VAL A 282 13.35 -19.00 23.97
N GLN A 283 12.53 -19.89 24.53
CA GLN A 283 12.58 -21.32 24.24
C GLN A 283 11.84 -21.64 22.93
N PHE A 284 12.40 -22.48 22.07
CA PHE A 284 11.81 -22.83 20.76
C PHE A 284 10.34 -23.28 20.88
N ARG A 285 10.00 -24.06 21.90
CA ARG A 285 8.62 -24.53 22.14
C ARG A 285 7.60 -23.42 22.40
N ASN A 286 8.04 -22.23 22.80
CA ASN A 286 7.18 -21.08 23.12
C ASN A 286 7.10 -20.08 21.96
N TYR A 287 7.84 -20.30 20.86
CA TYR A 287 7.90 -19.37 19.74
C TYR A 287 6.68 -19.47 18.80
N PRO A 288 6.18 -20.67 18.44
CA PRO A 288 4.97 -20.77 17.61
C PRO A 288 3.75 -20.21 18.34
N MET A 289 2.93 -19.44 17.62
CA MET A 289 1.60 -19.02 18.07
C MET A 289 0.71 -20.25 18.34
N GLN A 290 0.14 -20.33 19.54
CA GLN A 290 -0.78 -21.38 19.96
C GLN A 290 -2.21 -21.08 19.49
N GLU A 291 -3.07 -22.09 19.40
CA GLU A 291 -4.45 -21.91 18.91
C GLU A 291 -5.26 -20.94 19.77
N GLU A 292 -5.04 -20.94 21.08
CA GLU A 292 -5.75 -20.12 22.06
C GLU A 292 -5.34 -18.64 22.01
N GLU A 293 -4.22 -18.31 21.37
CA GLU A 293 -3.73 -16.93 21.23
C GLU A 293 -4.42 -16.18 20.07
N PHE A 294 -5.13 -16.90 19.20
CA PHE A 294 -5.88 -16.28 18.11
C PHE A 294 -7.26 -15.81 18.57
N LEU A 295 -7.58 -14.56 18.25
CA LEU A 295 -8.93 -14.02 18.40
C LEU A 295 -9.78 -14.31 17.16
N GLY A 296 -11.04 -14.64 17.37
CA GLY A 296 -12.02 -14.84 16.31
C GLY A 296 -11.85 -16.16 15.55
N THR A 297 -12.34 -16.18 14.30
CA THR A 297 -12.28 -17.37 13.45
C THR A 297 -11.00 -17.39 12.62
N ARG A 298 -10.54 -18.59 12.24
CA ARG A 298 -9.41 -18.76 11.31
C ARG A 298 -9.84 -19.52 10.07
N THR A 299 -9.26 -19.17 8.94
CA THR A 299 -9.49 -19.91 7.69
C THR A 299 -8.18 -20.02 6.92
N ALA A 300 -7.83 -21.26 6.59
CA ALA A 300 -6.71 -21.54 5.72
C ALA A 300 -7.05 -21.14 4.29
N VAL A 301 -6.20 -20.32 3.68
CA VAL A 301 -6.25 -20.00 2.25
C VAL A 301 -5.41 -21.04 1.52
N PRO A 302 -5.97 -21.74 0.51
CA PRO A 302 -5.21 -22.72 -0.26
C PRO A 302 -3.97 -22.08 -0.89
N VAL A 303 -2.81 -22.69 -0.69
CA VAL A 303 -1.59 -22.34 -1.42
C VAL A 303 -1.66 -23.07 -2.76
N ALA A 304 -1.66 -22.34 -3.87
CA ALA A 304 -1.51 -22.96 -5.18
C ALA A 304 -0.13 -23.63 -5.24
N SER A 305 -0.09 -24.93 -5.57
CA SER A 305 1.16 -25.62 -5.87
C SER A 305 1.85 -24.89 -7.04
N LEU A 306 3.08 -24.41 -6.81
CA LEU A 306 3.93 -23.81 -7.84
C LEU A 306 4.29 -24.82 -8.93
#